data_AF-A0A0G0M816-F1
#
_entry.id   AF-A0A0G0M816-F1
#
_cell.length_a   1.000
_cell.length_b   1.000
_cell.length_c   1.000
_cell.angle_alpha   90.00
_cell.angle_beta   90.00
_cell.angle_gamma   90.00
#
_symmetry.space_group_name_H-M   'P 1'
#
loop_
_entity.id
_entity.type
_entity.pdbx_description
1 polymer ?
#
loop_
_entity_poly.entity_id
_entity_poly.type
_entity_poly.pdbx_seq_one_letter_code
_entity_poly.pdbx_strand_id
1 'polypeptide(L)'
;MLTFFALLAILLSGVNFNSTMNQAKASEEVAAGTVIKGSGLSTLYYLAEDGKRYVFPNDKVFFSWYDDFSQVKEVLTEELYNYPLGGNVTYRPGALLVKIQTDPKVYAVSENGKLRWLKNENIAKTLYGNNWNKLIDDVPDAFFTNYSVSEEIGDTNTFSPTEESESVPTISHNRGFKAKVTAKVRTQQEKMCGQLENALNKLQKRLERWNITLPNIGDDVIENCYGLKNDDTQNNNAPRANEKVVLCHKGETLTVGAAAARAHLRHGDSLGACNGEIPTPADTTPPSISQISVVATGTIASVSWTTNEAATGKISFGTISPITGANSNYLATDTLSTLHTFELTGLATGTKYYYLLESKDAANNIATSAELFFNSAE
;
A
#
# COMPACT_ATOMS: atom_id res chain seq x y z
N MET A 1 88.11 -12.67 28.62
CA MET A 1 87.40 -11.37 28.52
C MET A 1 88.08 -10.59 27.40
N LEU A 2 87.29 -9.95 26.53
CA LEU A 2 87.62 -9.26 25.27
C LEU A 2 87.83 -10.19 24.04
N THR A 3 86.93 -10.34 23.04
CA THR A 3 86.34 -9.39 22.07
C THR A 3 87.42 -8.70 21.19
N PHE A 4 87.40 -8.62 19.85
CA PHE A 4 86.36 -8.65 18.81
C PHE A 4 87.07 -9.00 17.47
N PHE A 5 86.44 -9.80 16.61
CA PHE A 5 86.94 -10.18 15.27
C PHE A 5 86.59 -9.14 14.20
N ALA A 6 87.37 -9.19 13.13
CA ALA A 6 87.48 -8.28 12.01
C ALA A 6 86.21 -8.07 11.15
N LEU A 7 86.21 -6.90 10.49
CA LEU A 7 85.44 -6.57 9.29
C LEU A 7 85.56 -7.69 8.23
N LEU A 8 84.43 -8.14 7.67
CA LEU A 8 84.38 -8.52 6.26
C LEU A 8 82.95 -8.36 5.71
N ALA A 9 82.86 -7.54 4.68
CA ALA A 9 81.65 -7.31 3.89
C ALA A 9 81.27 -8.58 3.11
N ILE A 10 79.98 -8.93 3.12
CA ILE A 10 79.40 -9.83 2.12
C ILE A 10 78.29 -9.08 1.40
N LEU A 11 78.46 -9.06 0.08
CA LEU A 11 77.66 -8.43 -0.94
C LEU A 11 76.19 -8.87 -0.90
N LEU A 12 75.32 -7.92 -1.23
CA LEU A 12 73.93 -8.17 -1.62
C LEU A 12 73.89 -9.15 -2.81
N SER A 13 73.17 -10.25 -2.66
CA SER A 13 72.45 -10.90 -3.75
C SER A 13 70.98 -10.98 -3.36
N GLY A 14 70.14 -10.30 -4.14
CA GLY A 14 68.76 -10.02 -3.82
C GLY A 14 67.91 -11.26 -3.58
N VAL A 15 67.05 -11.13 -2.58
CA VAL A 15 65.75 -11.78 -2.59
C VAL A 15 64.75 -10.67 -2.30
N ASN A 16 64.12 -10.16 -3.36
CA ASN A 16 62.91 -9.36 -3.22
C ASN A 16 61.83 -10.32 -2.71
N PHE A 17 61.70 -10.44 -1.39
CA PHE A 17 60.43 -10.85 -0.82
C PHE A 17 59.48 -9.66 -1.00
N ASN A 18 58.82 -9.61 -2.15
CA ASN A 18 57.53 -8.95 -2.26
C ASN A 18 56.57 -9.74 -1.37
N SER A 19 56.60 -9.51 -0.06
CA SER A 19 55.41 -9.72 0.74
C SER A 19 54.45 -8.63 0.31
N THR A 20 53.62 -8.94 -0.69
CA THR A 20 52.27 -8.38 -0.70
C THR A 20 51.64 -8.85 0.61
N MET A 21 51.90 -8.11 1.69
CA MET A 21 50.92 -8.00 2.75
C MET A 21 49.68 -7.47 2.06
N ASN A 22 48.83 -8.39 1.60
CA ASN A 22 47.41 -8.15 1.63
C ASN A 22 47.15 -7.68 3.04
N GLN A 23 47.00 -6.37 3.21
CA GLN A 23 46.33 -5.84 4.38
C GLN A 23 45.01 -6.58 4.39
N ALA A 24 44.87 -7.54 5.32
CA ALA A 24 43.57 -8.09 5.64
C ALA A 24 42.75 -6.88 6.04
N LYS A 25 41.93 -6.41 5.10
CA LYS A 25 40.94 -5.38 5.34
C LYS A 25 40.17 -5.91 6.54
N ALA A 26 40.28 -5.25 7.69
CA ALA A 26 39.55 -5.65 8.89
C ALA A 26 38.10 -5.88 8.46
N SER A 27 37.59 -7.10 8.64
CA SER A 27 36.20 -7.39 8.30
C SER A 27 35.37 -6.46 9.17
N GLU A 28 34.70 -5.51 8.56
CA GLU A 28 33.78 -4.63 9.26
C GLU A 28 32.72 -5.52 9.89
N GLU A 29 32.77 -5.67 11.21
CA GLU A 29 31.88 -6.56 11.95
C GLU A 29 30.43 -6.25 11.57
N VAL A 30 29.71 -7.25 11.04
CA VAL A 30 28.36 -7.01 10.59
C VAL A 30 27.47 -6.71 11.78
N ALA A 31 26.89 -5.51 11.78
CA ALA A 31 25.98 -5.09 12.84
C ALA A 31 24.73 -5.97 12.90
N ALA A 32 24.26 -6.26 14.12
CA ALA A 32 22.95 -6.84 14.36
C ALA A 32 21.83 -6.00 13.71
N GLY A 33 20.76 -6.66 13.30
CA GLY A 33 19.68 -6.07 12.50
C GLY A 33 19.89 -6.17 10.99
N THR A 34 21.00 -6.74 10.53
CA THR A 34 21.37 -6.84 9.11
C THR A 34 20.90 -8.18 8.52
N VAL A 35 20.46 -8.15 7.26
CA VAL A 35 20.30 -9.38 6.46
C VAL A 35 21.61 -9.70 5.75
N ILE A 36 22.12 -10.92 5.94
CA ILE A 36 23.38 -11.38 5.38
C ILE A 36 23.18 -12.63 4.50
N LYS A 37 24.08 -12.82 3.54
CA LYS A 37 24.27 -14.08 2.82
C LYS A 37 25.76 -14.40 2.71
N GLY A 38 26.11 -15.68 2.75
CA GLY A 38 27.47 -16.12 2.48
C GLY A 38 27.81 -15.99 1.00
N SER A 39 29.06 -15.66 0.69
CA SER A 39 29.49 -15.55 -0.69
C SER A 39 29.36 -16.90 -1.42
N GLY A 40 28.72 -16.86 -2.59
CA GLY A 40 28.37 -18.06 -3.37
C GLY A 40 27.18 -18.87 -2.82
N LEU A 41 26.56 -18.46 -1.71
CA LEU A 41 25.36 -19.09 -1.15
C LEU A 41 24.10 -18.26 -1.47
N SER A 42 22.96 -18.96 -1.61
CA SER A 42 21.65 -18.35 -1.86
C SER A 42 20.81 -18.17 -0.59
N THR A 43 21.13 -18.88 0.49
CA THR A 43 20.38 -18.79 1.75
C THR A 43 20.59 -17.43 2.41
N LEU A 44 19.50 -16.77 2.76
CA LEU A 44 19.50 -15.50 3.48
C LEU A 44 19.38 -15.75 4.99
N TYR A 45 20.07 -14.93 5.76
CA TYR A 45 20.00 -14.95 7.22
C TYR A 45 19.78 -13.55 7.78
N TYR A 46 18.99 -13.44 8.84
CA TYR A 46 18.93 -12.23 9.67
C TYR A 46 19.86 -12.38 10.87
N LEU A 47 20.80 -11.44 11.04
CA LEU A 47 21.68 -11.41 12.21
C LEU A 47 21.00 -10.62 13.33
N ALA A 48 20.65 -11.27 14.43
CA ALA A 48 19.96 -10.64 15.56
C ALA A 48 20.95 -10.17 16.66
N GLU A 49 20.46 -9.37 17.61
CA GLU A 49 21.25 -8.80 18.71
C GLU A 49 21.76 -9.85 19.71
N ASP A 50 21.23 -11.08 19.66
CA ASP A 50 21.75 -12.21 20.44
C ASP A 50 23.00 -12.86 19.81
N GLY A 51 23.50 -12.30 18.70
CA GLY A 51 24.67 -12.77 17.98
C GLY A 51 24.40 -14.00 17.10
N LYS A 52 23.14 -14.44 17.00
CA LYS A 52 22.76 -15.59 16.17
C LYS A 52 22.21 -15.15 14.82
N ARG A 53 22.36 -16.04 13.84
CA ARG A 53 21.77 -15.89 12.51
C ARG A 53 20.50 -16.73 12.40
N TYR A 54 19.45 -16.11 11.89
CA TYR A 54 18.12 -16.69 11.71
C TYR A 54 17.83 -16.91 10.23
N VAL A 55 17.42 -18.11 9.86
CA VAL A 55 17.26 -18.50 8.46
C VAL A 55 15.94 -17.98 7.91
N PHE A 56 15.94 -17.39 6.72
CA PHE A 56 14.70 -17.20 5.95
C PHE A 56 14.32 -18.52 5.27
N PRO A 57 13.18 -19.14 5.62
CA PRO A 57 12.81 -20.46 5.07
C PRO A 57 12.49 -20.41 3.58
N ASN A 58 12.01 -19.27 3.09
CA ASN A 58 11.71 -19.00 1.70
C ASN A 58 11.71 -17.49 1.42
N ASP A 59 11.62 -17.14 0.15
CA ASP A 59 11.56 -15.78 -0.37
C ASP A 59 10.32 -15.01 0.11
N LYS A 60 9.16 -15.66 0.24
CA LYS A 60 7.93 -15.02 0.72
C LYS A 60 8.04 -14.53 2.16
N VAL A 61 8.70 -15.28 3.05
CA VAL A 61 9.00 -14.82 4.41
C VAL A 61 9.93 -13.61 4.36
N PHE A 62 10.98 -13.64 3.53
CA PHE A 62 11.86 -12.48 3.35
C PHE A 62 11.08 -11.24 2.88
N PHE A 63 10.24 -11.41 1.85
CA PHE A 63 9.45 -10.31 1.28
C PHE A 63 8.29 -9.83 2.16
N SER A 64 7.97 -10.56 3.22
CA SER A 64 7.07 -10.04 4.25
C SER A 64 7.73 -8.97 5.12
N TRP A 65 9.07 -8.98 5.21
CA TRP A 65 9.87 -8.03 6.00
C TRP A 65 10.56 -6.94 5.17
N TYR A 66 11.02 -7.30 3.96
CA TYR A 66 11.81 -6.44 3.09
C TYR A 66 11.18 -6.32 1.71
N ASP A 67 11.41 -5.22 1.01
CA ASP A 67 10.74 -4.95 -0.27
C ASP A 67 11.50 -5.60 -1.45
N ASP A 68 12.82 -5.61 -1.32
CA ASP A 68 13.79 -6.12 -2.29
C ASP A 68 15.07 -6.58 -1.57
N PHE A 69 16.06 -7.02 -2.33
CA PHE A 69 17.34 -7.51 -1.80
C PHE A 69 18.37 -6.40 -1.53
N SER A 70 18.01 -5.11 -1.63
CA SER A 70 18.97 -4.00 -1.46
C SER A 70 19.63 -3.95 -0.07
N GLN A 71 18.94 -4.47 0.95
CA GLN A 71 19.43 -4.52 2.33
C GLN A 71 20.27 -5.77 2.63
N VAL A 72 20.41 -6.70 1.67
CA VAL A 72 21.19 -7.93 1.85
C VAL A 72 22.66 -7.63 1.68
N LYS A 73 23.45 -7.86 2.73
CA LYS A 73 24.91 -7.79 2.69
C LYS A 73 25.51 -9.15 2.37
N GLU A 74 26.45 -9.19 1.45
CA GLU A 74 27.26 -10.38 1.20
C GLU A 74 28.46 -10.38 2.15
N VAL A 75 28.64 -11.50 2.85
CA VAL A 75 29.77 -11.75 3.77
C VAL A 75 30.56 -12.96 3.32
N LEU A 76 31.78 -13.13 3.81
CA LEU A 76 32.53 -14.35 3.55
C LEU A 76 31.82 -15.53 4.22
N THR A 77 31.77 -16.68 3.54
CA THR A 77 31.12 -17.88 4.09
C THR A 77 31.76 -18.33 5.40
N GLU A 78 33.05 -18.08 5.60
CA GLU A 78 33.73 -18.36 6.85
C GLU A 78 33.33 -17.43 8.01
N GLU A 79 32.91 -16.20 7.70
CA GLU A 79 32.39 -15.26 8.70
C GLU A 79 31.07 -15.76 9.29
N LEU A 80 30.28 -16.51 8.49
CA LEU A 80 29.05 -17.11 8.99
C LEU A 80 29.32 -18.04 10.17
N TYR A 81 30.45 -18.77 10.23
CA TYR A 81 30.74 -19.68 11.35
C TYR A 81 30.75 -18.98 12.72
N ASN A 82 31.01 -17.67 12.74
CA ASN A 82 31.01 -16.86 13.95
C ASN A 82 29.60 -16.55 14.47
N TYR A 83 28.56 -16.78 13.67
CA TYR A 83 27.16 -16.53 14.00
C TYR A 83 26.37 -17.84 14.07
N PRO A 84 26.14 -18.42 15.27
CA PRO A 84 25.40 -19.66 15.43
C PRO A 84 23.97 -19.56 14.90
N LEU A 85 23.37 -20.70 14.51
CA LEU A 85 21.97 -20.74 14.09
C LEU A 85 21.03 -20.50 15.28
N GLY A 86 20.10 -19.55 15.11
CA GLY A 86 19.08 -19.22 16.11
C GLY A 86 17.71 -19.85 15.85
N GLY A 87 17.46 -20.35 14.63
CA GLY A 87 16.18 -20.88 14.17
C GLY A 87 15.72 -20.20 12.88
N ASN A 88 14.42 -20.25 12.63
CA ASN A 88 13.80 -19.69 11.42
C ASN A 88 13.16 -18.32 11.69
N VAL A 89 13.21 -17.44 10.70
CA VAL A 89 12.40 -16.23 10.63
C VAL A 89 10.96 -16.63 10.26
N THR A 90 9.98 -16.03 10.92
CA THR A 90 8.55 -16.19 10.61
C THR A 90 8.05 -15.01 9.79
N TYR A 91 6.91 -15.18 9.12
CA TYR A 91 6.18 -14.10 8.45
C TYR A 91 6.03 -12.86 9.34
N ARG A 92 6.18 -11.67 8.73
CA ARG A 92 5.98 -10.40 9.42
C ARG A 92 4.53 -10.28 9.91
N PRO A 93 4.32 -9.88 11.18
CA PRO A 93 2.99 -9.65 11.71
C PRO A 93 2.17 -8.69 10.84
N GLY A 94 0.90 -9.05 10.61
CA GLY A 94 -0.03 -8.27 9.80
C GLY A 94 0.23 -8.25 8.29
N ALA A 95 1.35 -8.75 7.78
CA ALA A 95 1.73 -8.57 6.37
C ALA A 95 1.00 -9.50 5.39
N LEU A 96 0.89 -10.79 5.74
CA LEU A 96 0.28 -11.86 4.94
C LEU A 96 -0.55 -12.78 5.84
N LEU A 97 -1.44 -13.52 5.20
CA LEU A 97 -2.20 -14.60 5.83
C LEU A 97 -1.50 -15.93 5.55
N VAL A 98 -1.64 -16.89 6.46
CA VAL A 98 -1.04 -18.21 6.29
C VAL A 98 -2.06 -19.32 6.54
N LYS A 99 -1.84 -20.46 5.91
CA LYS A 99 -2.57 -21.70 6.14
C LYS A 99 -1.66 -22.91 5.93
N ILE A 100 -2.17 -24.09 6.27
CA ILE A 100 -1.58 -25.37 5.89
C ILE A 100 -2.59 -26.15 5.04
N GLN A 101 -2.12 -27.16 4.30
CA GLN A 101 -3.00 -27.95 3.45
C GLN A 101 -3.91 -28.89 4.26
N THR A 102 -3.48 -29.27 5.46
CA THR A 102 -4.19 -30.21 6.34
C THR A 102 -5.22 -29.54 7.26
N ASP A 103 -5.31 -28.21 7.28
CA ASP A 103 -6.28 -27.44 8.06
C ASP A 103 -6.93 -26.37 7.16
N PRO A 104 -8.27 -26.37 7.00
CA PRO A 104 -8.95 -25.38 6.15
C PRO A 104 -8.89 -23.95 6.69
N LYS A 105 -8.42 -23.73 7.93
CA LYS A 105 -8.36 -22.41 8.55
C LYS A 105 -7.29 -21.52 7.93
N VAL A 106 -7.61 -20.23 7.88
CA VAL A 106 -6.68 -19.17 7.48
C VAL A 106 -6.36 -18.31 8.68
N TYR A 107 -5.07 -18.04 8.88
CA TYR A 107 -4.56 -17.37 10.06
C TYR A 107 -3.90 -16.05 9.70
N ALA A 108 -4.20 -15.02 10.48
CA ALA A 108 -3.35 -13.84 10.54
C ALA A 108 -2.13 -14.13 11.43
N VAL A 109 -0.98 -13.58 11.04
CA VAL A 109 0.26 -13.69 11.83
C VAL A 109 0.36 -12.49 12.76
N SER A 110 0.51 -12.76 14.05
CA SER A 110 0.78 -11.79 15.12
C SER A 110 2.21 -11.93 15.65
N GLU A 111 2.61 -11.01 16.52
CA GLU A 111 3.90 -11.00 17.20
C GLU A 111 4.33 -12.40 17.72
N ASN A 112 5.63 -12.70 17.62
CA ASN A 112 6.26 -13.93 18.10
C ASN A 112 5.76 -15.19 17.38
N GLY A 113 5.28 -15.06 16.14
CA GLY A 113 4.81 -16.19 15.33
C GLY A 113 3.50 -16.78 15.84
N LYS A 114 2.66 -15.97 16.49
CA LYS A 114 1.32 -16.38 16.90
C LYS A 114 0.38 -16.37 15.70
N LEU A 115 -0.42 -17.41 15.56
CA LEU A 115 -1.43 -17.54 14.51
C LEU A 115 -2.82 -17.33 15.09
N ARG A 116 -3.51 -16.33 14.56
CA ARG A 116 -4.86 -15.98 14.98
C ARG A 116 -5.84 -16.34 13.87
N TRP A 117 -6.73 -17.29 14.13
CA TRP A 117 -7.67 -17.79 13.13
C TRP A 117 -8.71 -16.72 12.77
N LEU A 118 -8.89 -16.45 11.47
CA LEU A 118 -9.99 -15.62 10.96
C LEU A 118 -11.28 -16.43 10.91
N LYS A 119 -12.28 -16.10 11.75
CA LYS A 119 -13.49 -16.93 11.88
C LYS A 119 -14.31 -17.09 10.61
N ASN A 120 -14.30 -16.08 9.74
CA ASN A 120 -15.07 -16.10 8.50
C ASN A 120 -14.48 -15.16 7.44
N GLU A 121 -14.99 -15.29 6.22
CA GLU A 121 -14.58 -14.50 5.07
C GLU A 121 -14.86 -13.00 5.22
N ASN A 122 -15.94 -12.62 5.90
CA ASN A 122 -16.27 -11.21 6.09
C ASN A 122 -15.20 -10.49 6.92
N ILE A 123 -14.72 -11.13 7.99
CA ILE A 123 -13.61 -10.62 8.80
C ILE A 123 -12.35 -10.47 7.93
N ALA A 124 -12.04 -11.47 7.10
CA ALA A 124 -10.89 -11.40 6.21
C ALA A 124 -11.01 -10.24 5.19
N LYS A 125 -12.19 -10.03 4.60
CA LYS A 125 -12.46 -8.92 3.67
C LYS A 125 -12.34 -7.56 4.34
N THR A 126 -12.88 -7.40 5.56
CA THR A 126 -12.79 -6.12 6.27
C THR A 126 -11.36 -5.77 6.65
N LEU A 127 -10.56 -6.75 7.07
CA LEU A 127 -9.19 -6.51 7.54
C LEU A 127 -8.17 -6.43 6.40
N TYR A 128 -8.33 -7.23 5.34
CA TYR A 128 -7.33 -7.41 4.28
C TYR A 128 -7.85 -7.05 2.87
N GLY A 129 -9.10 -6.58 2.76
CA GLY A 129 -9.73 -6.18 1.50
C GLY A 129 -10.36 -7.35 0.72
N ASN A 130 -11.07 -7.01 -0.36
CA ASN A 130 -11.81 -7.99 -1.18
C ASN A 130 -10.93 -9.06 -1.85
N ASN A 131 -9.63 -8.78 -2.01
CA ASN A 131 -8.63 -9.70 -2.57
C ASN A 131 -7.81 -10.43 -1.49
N TRP A 132 -8.28 -10.50 -0.25
CA TRP A 132 -7.57 -11.14 0.88
C TRP A 132 -7.09 -12.56 0.55
N ASN A 133 -7.84 -13.29 -0.29
CA ASN A 133 -7.51 -14.64 -0.71
C ASN A 133 -6.19 -14.73 -1.50
N LYS A 134 -5.77 -13.63 -2.16
CA LYS A 134 -4.47 -13.53 -2.83
C LYS A 134 -3.32 -13.22 -1.87
N LEU A 135 -3.64 -12.92 -0.61
CA LEU A 135 -2.67 -12.63 0.46
C LEU A 135 -2.42 -13.86 1.35
N ILE A 136 -2.99 -15.01 0.99
CA ILE A 136 -2.80 -16.28 1.70
C ILE A 136 -1.58 -16.98 1.12
N ASP A 137 -0.68 -17.39 2.01
CA ASP A 137 0.39 -18.32 1.68
C ASP A 137 0.20 -19.70 2.35
N ASP A 138 0.51 -20.75 1.58
CA ASP A 138 0.54 -22.11 2.09
C ASP A 138 1.91 -22.39 2.72
N VAL A 139 1.92 -22.53 4.05
CA VAL A 139 3.12 -22.87 4.80
C VAL A 139 3.27 -24.39 4.82
N PRO A 140 4.42 -24.97 4.42
CA PRO A 140 4.66 -26.39 4.57
C PRO A 140 4.60 -26.82 6.03
N ASP A 141 4.04 -27.99 6.33
CA ASP A 141 3.85 -28.52 7.69
C ASP A 141 5.12 -28.45 8.56
N ALA A 142 6.28 -28.75 7.97
CA ALA A 142 7.58 -28.70 8.65
C ALA A 142 7.99 -27.29 9.12
N PHE A 143 7.47 -26.24 8.49
CA PHE A 143 7.69 -24.85 8.91
C PHE A 143 6.52 -24.29 9.72
N PHE A 144 5.35 -24.95 9.70
CA PHE A 144 4.22 -24.55 10.52
C PHE A 144 4.51 -24.75 12.02
N THR A 145 5.41 -25.67 12.38
CA THR A 145 5.91 -25.84 13.76
C THR A 145 6.69 -24.64 14.30
N ASN A 146 7.09 -23.68 13.44
CA ASN A 146 7.68 -22.41 13.89
C ASN A 146 6.64 -21.46 14.50
N TYR A 147 5.36 -21.81 14.43
CA TYR A 147 4.23 -20.99 14.85
C TYR A 147 3.48 -21.62 16.02
N SER A 148 2.71 -20.79 16.74
CA SER A 148 1.80 -21.24 17.79
C SER A 148 0.40 -20.66 17.56
N VAL A 149 -0.64 -21.49 17.66
CA VAL A 149 -2.02 -21.01 17.55
C VAL A 149 -2.39 -20.23 18.81
N SER A 150 -3.03 -19.07 18.63
CA SER A 150 -3.45 -18.14 19.67
C SER A 150 -4.95 -17.84 19.55
N GLU A 151 -5.45 -16.88 20.35
CA GLU A 151 -6.83 -16.40 20.29
C GLU A 151 -7.26 -16.03 18.86
N GLU A 152 -8.44 -16.54 18.49
CA GLU A 152 -9.08 -16.29 17.21
C GLU A 152 -9.48 -14.81 17.03
N ILE A 153 -9.76 -14.43 15.79
CA ILE A 153 -10.29 -13.12 15.40
C ILE A 153 -11.75 -13.34 15.02
N GLY A 154 -12.64 -13.12 15.98
CA GLY A 154 -14.09 -13.17 15.79
C GLY A 154 -14.73 -11.79 15.53
N ASP A 155 -14.00 -10.71 15.81
CA ASP A 155 -14.44 -9.32 15.68
C ASP A 155 -13.28 -8.48 15.12
N THR A 156 -13.56 -7.65 14.12
CA THR A 156 -12.59 -6.80 13.44
C THR A 156 -11.98 -5.71 14.33
N ASN A 157 -12.61 -5.40 15.47
CA ASN A 157 -12.06 -4.45 16.45
C ASN A 157 -10.93 -5.03 17.31
N THR A 158 -10.73 -6.36 17.26
CA THR A 158 -9.74 -7.07 18.10
C THR A 158 -8.41 -7.31 17.41
N PHE A 159 -8.29 -6.86 16.16
CA PHE A 159 -7.11 -7.05 15.33
C PHE A 159 -7.03 -6.00 14.24
N SER A 160 -5.86 -5.38 14.08
CA SER A 160 -5.55 -4.49 12.97
C SER A 160 -4.23 -4.95 12.34
N PRO A 161 -4.22 -5.36 11.05
CA PRO A 161 -2.99 -5.78 10.38
C PRO A 161 -1.92 -4.69 10.40
N THR A 162 -2.32 -3.42 10.26
CA THR A 162 -1.39 -2.28 10.26
C THR A 162 -0.74 -2.11 11.62
N GLU A 163 -1.53 -2.13 12.71
CA GLU A 163 -1.04 -1.96 14.09
C GLU A 163 -0.12 -3.12 14.51
N GLU A 164 -0.47 -4.36 14.14
CA GLU A 164 0.38 -5.54 14.35
C GLU A 164 1.75 -5.37 13.68
N SER A 165 1.75 -4.81 12.47
CA SER A 165 2.98 -4.57 11.74
C SER A 165 3.81 -3.43 12.36
N GLU A 166 3.16 -2.36 12.80
CA GLU A 166 3.82 -1.19 13.38
C GLU A 166 4.39 -1.43 14.77
N SER A 167 3.68 -2.22 15.58
CA SER A 167 4.16 -2.65 16.90
C SER A 167 5.40 -3.52 16.79
N VAL A 168 5.59 -4.23 15.65
CA VAL A 168 6.71 -5.14 15.41
C VAL A 168 7.57 -4.69 14.21
N PRO A 169 8.37 -3.61 14.35
CA PRO A 169 9.09 -3.00 13.24
C PRO A 169 10.30 -3.83 12.75
N THR A 170 10.81 -4.77 13.54
CA THR A 170 11.99 -5.58 13.20
C THR A 170 11.80 -7.05 13.55
N ILE A 171 12.56 -7.93 12.88
CA ILE A 171 12.59 -9.36 13.19
C ILE A 171 13.04 -9.58 14.64
N SER A 172 13.99 -8.79 15.14
CA SER A 172 14.40 -8.84 16.54
C SER A 172 13.28 -8.52 17.52
N HIS A 173 12.48 -7.48 17.25
CA HIS A 173 11.30 -7.19 18.06
C HIS A 173 10.35 -8.38 18.06
N ASN A 174 10.09 -8.98 16.88
CA ASN A 174 9.22 -10.14 16.73
C ASN A 174 9.70 -11.39 17.47
N ARG A 175 10.91 -11.37 18.04
CA ARG A 175 11.50 -12.46 18.79
C ARG A 175 11.76 -12.10 20.25
N GLY A 176 11.24 -10.95 20.69
CA GLY A 176 11.43 -10.44 22.05
C GLY A 176 12.82 -9.86 22.34
N PHE A 177 13.65 -9.63 21.31
CA PHE A 177 14.94 -8.97 21.47
C PHE A 177 14.77 -7.45 21.45
N LYS A 178 15.29 -6.77 22.47
CA LYS A 178 15.28 -5.31 22.55
C LYS A 178 16.36 -4.76 21.62
N ALA A 179 15.97 -4.23 20.47
CA ALA A 179 16.88 -3.49 19.61
C ALA A 179 17.47 -2.27 20.35
N LYS A 180 18.76 -1.99 20.16
CA LYS A 180 19.32 -0.68 20.52
C LYS A 180 18.83 0.36 19.52
N VAL A 181 17.66 0.92 19.78
CA VAL A 181 17.05 1.93 18.89
C VAL A 181 17.76 3.28 19.09
N THR A 182 18.65 3.66 18.18
CA THR A 182 19.00 5.07 17.94
C THR A 182 17.96 5.69 17.03
N ALA A 183 16.78 6.00 17.57
CA ALA A 183 15.74 6.70 16.82
C ALA A 183 16.16 8.16 16.62
N LYS A 184 16.29 8.61 15.37
CA LYS A 184 16.11 10.03 15.07
C LYS A 184 14.68 10.40 15.44
N VAL A 185 14.51 11.41 16.29
CA VAL A 185 13.20 11.96 16.65
C VAL A 185 12.62 12.62 15.40
N ARG A 186 11.75 11.89 14.70
CA ARG A 186 10.90 12.43 13.63
C ARG A 186 9.57 12.87 14.22
N THR A 187 8.97 13.90 13.64
CA THR A 187 7.63 14.37 14.04
C THR A 187 6.59 13.26 13.77
N GLN A 188 5.47 13.29 14.50
CA GLN A 188 4.42 12.28 14.37
C GLN A 188 3.82 12.24 12.95
N GLN A 189 3.77 13.39 12.27
CA GLN A 189 3.29 13.52 10.89
C GLN A 189 4.29 12.94 9.88
N GLU A 190 5.59 13.20 10.02
CA GLU A 190 6.62 12.58 9.16
C GLU A 190 6.70 11.06 9.32
N LYS A 191 6.40 10.55 10.52
CA LYS A 191 6.25 9.10 10.74
C LYS A 191 5.03 8.56 10.00
N MET A 192 3.86 9.17 10.22
CA MET A 192 2.59 8.74 9.64
C MET A 192 2.58 8.80 8.10
N CYS A 193 3.11 9.87 7.51
CA CYS A 193 3.19 10.02 6.06
C CYS A 193 4.24 9.11 5.44
N GLY A 194 5.40 8.95 6.09
CA GLY A 194 6.37 7.95 5.67
C GLY A 194 5.85 6.53 5.81
N GLN A 195 4.99 6.24 6.79
CA GLN A 195 4.34 4.94 6.95
C GLN A 195 3.30 4.68 5.85
N LEU A 196 2.47 5.68 5.52
CA LEU A 196 1.48 5.61 4.44
C LEU A 196 2.15 5.42 3.08
N GLU A 197 3.16 6.22 2.76
CA GLU A 197 3.95 6.10 1.53
C GLU A 197 4.63 4.72 1.43
N ASN A 198 5.25 4.24 2.52
CA ASN A 198 5.86 2.91 2.54
C ASN A 198 4.81 1.79 2.39
N ALA A 199 3.66 1.91 3.04
CA ALA A 199 2.58 0.93 2.92
C ALA A 199 2.01 0.89 1.50
N LEU A 200 1.84 2.06 0.86
CA LEU A 200 1.34 2.20 -0.49
C LEU A 200 2.34 1.65 -1.53
N ASN A 201 3.61 2.04 -1.41
CA ASN A 201 4.70 1.53 -2.26
C ASN A 201 4.90 0.01 -2.09
N LYS A 202 4.78 -0.50 -0.86
CA LYS A 202 4.79 -1.95 -0.58
C LYS A 202 3.62 -2.66 -1.22
N LEU A 203 2.41 -2.09 -1.14
CA LEU A 203 1.21 -2.65 -1.73
C LEU A 203 1.34 -2.70 -3.27
N GLN A 204 1.76 -1.61 -3.90
CA GLN A 204 1.96 -1.52 -5.35
C GLN A 204 3.01 -2.52 -5.85
N LYS A 205 4.20 -2.57 -5.23
CA LYS A 205 5.25 -3.55 -5.57
C LYS A 205 4.82 -4.99 -5.36
N ARG A 206 4.02 -5.26 -4.31
CA ARG A 206 3.42 -6.59 -4.09
C ARG A 206 2.49 -6.92 -5.25
N LEU A 207 1.55 -6.04 -5.59
CA LEU A 207 0.55 -6.27 -6.63
C LEU A 207 1.17 -6.46 -8.03
N GLU A 208 2.21 -5.69 -8.36
CA GLU A 208 3.00 -5.87 -9.60
C GLU A 208 3.63 -7.26 -9.69
N ARG A 209 4.19 -7.76 -8.58
CA ARG A 209 4.80 -9.10 -8.51
C ARG A 209 3.79 -10.23 -8.74
N TRP A 210 2.52 -9.98 -8.46
CA TRP A 210 1.42 -10.94 -8.69
C TRP A 210 0.64 -10.66 -9.99
N ASN A 211 1.18 -9.80 -10.88
CA ASN A 211 0.61 -9.46 -12.18
C ASN A 211 -0.80 -8.83 -12.07
N ILE A 212 -1.00 -8.00 -11.03
CA ILE A 212 -2.22 -7.25 -10.75
C ILE A 212 -1.93 -5.77 -10.90
N THR A 213 -2.57 -5.10 -11.86
CA THR A 213 -2.47 -3.65 -12.06
C THR A 213 -3.56 -2.94 -11.28
N LEU A 214 -3.19 -1.99 -10.42
CA LEU A 214 -4.11 -0.99 -9.88
C LEU A 214 -3.98 0.32 -10.69
N PRO A 215 -5.02 1.16 -10.73
CA PRO A 215 -4.85 2.57 -11.09
C PRO A 215 -3.79 3.19 -10.17
N ASN A 216 -2.94 4.06 -10.70
CA ASN A 216 -2.01 4.87 -9.89
C ASN A 216 -2.81 5.49 -8.74
N ILE A 217 -2.53 5.08 -7.50
CA ILE A 217 -2.91 5.87 -6.33
C ILE A 217 -1.94 7.04 -6.40
N GLY A 218 -2.48 8.17 -6.85
CA GLY A 218 -1.71 9.28 -7.39
C GLY A 218 -0.75 9.88 -6.38
N ASP A 219 0.22 10.60 -6.92
CA ASP A 219 1.16 11.44 -6.18
C ASP A 219 0.44 12.45 -5.25
N ASP A 220 -0.87 12.65 -5.42
CA ASP A 220 -1.77 13.51 -4.64
C ASP A 220 -1.95 13.07 -3.17
N VAL A 221 -1.96 11.77 -2.87
CA VAL A 221 -2.11 11.26 -1.50
C VAL A 221 -0.83 11.49 -0.68
N ILE A 222 0.33 11.33 -1.30
CA ILE A 222 1.64 11.54 -0.67
C ILE A 222 1.99 13.03 -0.61
N GLU A 223 1.71 13.81 -1.67
CA GLU A 223 1.86 15.27 -1.67
C GLU A 223 0.98 15.94 -0.61
N ASN A 224 -0.27 15.51 -0.41
CA ASN A 224 -1.13 16.06 0.65
C ASN A 224 -0.70 15.65 2.06
N CYS A 225 0.00 14.52 2.21
CA CYS A 225 0.51 14.09 3.51
C CYS A 225 1.76 14.90 3.93
N TYR A 226 2.66 15.19 2.97
CA TYR A 226 3.83 16.06 3.17
C TYR A 226 3.53 17.56 3.01
N GLY A 227 2.36 17.90 2.46
CA GLY A 227 1.92 19.24 2.04
C GLY A 227 1.61 20.24 3.15
N LEU A 228 1.81 19.89 4.43
CA LEU A 228 2.02 20.90 5.48
C LEU A 228 3.51 21.25 5.58
N LYS A 229 4.17 21.53 4.46
CA LYS A 229 5.31 22.44 4.52
C LYS A 229 4.72 23.82 4.74
N ASN A 230 4.98 24.31 5.95
CA ASN A 230 4.92 25.71 6.34
C ASN A 230 5.07 26.60 5.11
N ASP A 231 3.97 27.27 4.73
CA ASP A 231 4.13 28.56 4.08
C ASP A 231 4.98 29.41 5.04
N ASP A 232 6.01 30.03 4.51
CA ASP A 232 7.17 30.59 5.19
C ASP A 232 6.84 31.92 5.90
N THR A 233 5.62 32.05 6.43
CA THR A 233 5.21 33.20 7.22
C THR A 233 4.39 32.78 8.45
N GLN A 234 5.04 32.95 9.60
CA GLN A 234 4.49 33.12 10.94
C GLN A 234 4.51 31.92 11.92
N ASN A 235 5.60 31.93 12.70
CA ASN A 235 5.61 32.00 14.16
C ASN A 235 5.82 30.69 14.94
N ASN A 236 6.98 30.64 15.58
CA ASN A 236 7.42 29.70 16.61
C ASN A 236 6.49 29.65 17.83
N ASN A 237 5.31 29.03 17.73
CA ASN A 237 4.50 28.69 18.90
C ASN A 237 3.89 27.29 18.76
N ALA A 238 4.63 26.28 19.20
CA ALA A 238 4.00 25.05 19.65
C ALA A 238 2.99 25.41 20.76
N PRO A 239 1.75 24.89 20.73
CA PRO A 239 0.72 25.30 21.67
C PRO A 239 1.11 24.83 23.09
N ARG A 240 1.21 25.79 24.01
CA ARG A 240 1.55 25.54 25.42
C ARG A 240 0.38 24.84 26.11
N ALA A 241 0.65 24.11 27.18
CA ALA A 241 -0.28 23.22 27.91
C ALA A 241 -1.65 23.81 28.35
N ASN A 242 -1.86 25.12 28.19
CA ASN A 242 -3.08 25.84 28.59
C ASN A 242 -3.97 26.24 27.40
N GLU A 243 -3.62 25.85 26.18
CA GLU A 243 -4.38 26.21 24.99
C GLU A 243 -5.63 25.32 24.85
N LYS A 244 -6.78 25.97 24.68
CA LYS A 244 -8.07 25.31 24.53
C LYS A 244 -8.35 25.06 23.05
N VAL A 245 -8.77 23.83 22.76
CA VAL A 245 -9.05 23.30 21.42
C VAL A 245 -10.55 23.07 21.31
N VAL A 246 -11.13 23.58 20.22
CA VAL A 246 -12.54 23.40 19.89
C VAL A 246 -12.71 22.07 19.15
N LEU A 247 -13.68 21.28 19.55
CA LEU A 247 -13.96 19.96 18.99
C LEU A 247 -15.45 19.61 19.02
N CYS A 248 -15.88 18.76 18.10
CA CYS A 248 -17.25 18.32 17.94
C CYS A 248 -17.43 16.92 18.54
N HIS A 249 -18.22 16.83 19.62
CA HIS A 249 -18.55 15.57 20.29
C HIS A 249 -20.05 15.33 20.17
N LYS A 250 -20.45 14.29 19.44
CA LYS A 250 -21.87 13.89 19.28
C LYS A 250 -22.81 15.03 18.84
N GLY A 251 -22.32 15.94 17.99
CA GLY A 251 -23.09 17.08 17.50
C GLY A 251 -23.07 18.32 18.41
N GLU A 252 -22.40 18.26 19.57
CA GLU A 252 -22.18 19.41 20.43
C GLU A 252 -20.74 19.93 20.31
N THR A 253 -20.59 21.24 20.14
CA THR A 253 -19.28 21.90 20.09
C THR A 253 -18.74 22.08 21.51
N LEU A 254 -17.65 21.40 21.83
CA LEU A 254 -16.96 21.48 23.10
C LEU A 254 -15.62 22.22 22.95
N THR A 255 -15.15 22.84 24.03
CA THR A 255 -13.84 23.51 24.08
C THR A 255 -13.06 22.93 25.26
N VAL A 256 -12.03 22.11 24.97
CA VAL A 256 -11.27 21.36 25.98
C VAL A 256 -9.78 21.71 25.92
N GLY A 257 -8.99 21.36 26.92
CA GLY A 257 -7.52 21.53 26.84
C GLY A 257 -6.89 20.58 25.81
N ALA A 258 -5.79 20.98 25.17
CA ALA A 258 -5.12 20.21 24.11
C ALA A 258 -4.77 18.74 24.46
N ALA A 259 -4.56 18.43 25.74
CA ALA A 259 -4.36 17.06 26.21
C ALA A 259 -5.65 16.22 26.14
N ALA A 260 -6.78 16.82 26.52
CA ALA A 260 -8.10 16.18 26.45
C ALA A 260 -8.58 16.07 25.00
N ALA A 261 -8.25 17.03 24.13
CA ALA A 261 -8.60 16.99 22.72
C ALA A 261 -8.08 15.74 22.00
N ARG A 262 -6.85 15.31 22.33
CA ARG A 262 -6.28 14.06 21.82
C ARG A 262 -7.03 12.80 22.28
N ALA A 263 -7.66 12.83 23.46
CA ALA A 263 -8.47 11.72 23.92
C ALA A 263 -9.85 11.70 23.23
N HIS A 264 -10.48 12.88 23.08
CA HIS A 264 -11.73 13.05 22.35
C HIS A 264 -11.61 12.57 20.89
N LEU A 265 -10.53 12.94 20.19
CA LEU A 265 -10.26 12.49 18.82
C LEU A 265 -10.15 10.96 18.68
N ARG A 266 -9.64 10.26 19.71
CA ARG A 266 -9.57 8.78 19.72
C ARG A 266 -10.91 8.12 19.99
N HIS A 267 -11.89 8.88 20.48
CA HIS A 267 -13.24 8.40 20.75
C HIS A 267 -14.24 8.79 19.64
N GLY A 268 -13.75 9.29 18.50
CA GLY A 268 -14.56 9.58 17.31
C GLY A 268 -15.04 11.04 17.21
N ASP A 269 -14.50 11.95 18.03
CA ASP A 269 -14.80 13.38 17.93
C ASP A 269 -13.93 14.03 16.85
N SER A 270 -14.43 15.10 16.22
CA SER A 270 -13.68 15.84 15.20
C SER A 270 -13.17 17.18 15.73
N LEU A 271 -12.05 17.67 15.17
CA LEU A 271 -11.56 19.01 15.48
C LEU A 271 -12.47 20.06 14.82
N GLY A 272 -12.73 21.16 15.53
CA GLY A 272 -13.60 22.24 15.06
C GLY A 272 -15.02 22.19 15.64
N ALA A 273 -15.81 23.24 15.38
CA ALA A 273 -17.21 23.29 15.77
C ALA A 273 -18.06 22.34 14.92
N CYS A 274 -19.15 21.81 15.47
CA CYS A 274 -20.05 20.86 14.80
C CYS A 274 -20.85 21.41 13.61
N ASN A 275 -20.53 22.60 13.10
CA ASN A 275 -21.40 23.30 12.18
C ASN A 275 -20.95 23.14 10.72
N GLY A 276 -21.47 22.08 10.08
CA GLY A 276 -22.31 22.28 8.89
C GLY A 276 -21.74 22.07 7.49
N GLU A 277 -20.43 21.94 7.28
CA GLU A 277 -19.87 21.58 5.97
C GLU A 277 -18.73 20.57 6.14
N ILE A 278 -19.08 19.29 6.05
CA ILE A 278 -18.11 18.22 5.81
C ILE A 278 -17.92 18.19 4.28
N PRO A 279 -16.70 18.26 3.72
CA PRO A 279 -16.50 17.87 2.33
C PRO A 279 -16.89 16.40 2.25
N THR A 280 -18.04 16.13 1.62
CA THR A 280 -18.46 14.78 1.31
C THR A 280 -17.33 14.08 0.57
N PRO A 281 -17.11 12.76 0.79
CA PRO A 281 -16.10 12.03 0.02
C PRO A 281 -16.30 12.32 -1.46
N ALA A 282 -15.20 12.64 -2.16
CA ALA A 282 -15.25 12.97 -3.57
C ALA A 282 -15.96 11.84 -4.32
N ASP A 283 -17.00 12.19 -5.05
CA ASP A 283 -17.77 11.23 -5.81
C ASP A 283 -16.92 10.71 -6.97
N THR A 284 -16.80 9.39 -7.04
CA THR A 284 -16.00 8.66 -8.04
C THR A 284 -16.84 7.66 -8.83
N THR A 285 -18.16 7.64 -8.61
CA THR A 285 -19.05 6.67 -9.24
C THR A 285 -19.73 7.30 -10.46
N PRO A 286 -19.53 6.77 -11.68
CA PRO A 286 -20.26 7.25 -12.85
C PRO A 286 -21.77 7.04 -12.75
N PRO A 287 -22.57 7.91 -13.39
CA PRO A 287 -24.02 7.76 -13.42
C PRO A 287 -24.44 6.49 -14.18
N SER A 288 -25.33 5.69 -13.61
CA SER A 288 -25.93 4.53 -14.29
C SER A 288 -27.03 4.96 -15.26
N ILE A 289 -26.79 4.80 -16.56
CA ILE A 289 -27.79 5.04 -17.62
C ILE A 289 -28.82 3.90 -17.66
N SER A 290 -30.12 4.24 -17.68
CA SER A 290 -31.22 3.28 -17.74
C SER A 290 -32.43 3.84 -18.50
N GLN A 291 -33.49 3.03 -18.67
CA GLN A 291 -34.75 3.42 -19.31
C GLN A 291 -34.59 4.08 -20.69
N ILE A 292 -33.63 3.60 -21.48
CA ILE A 292 -33.36 4.13 -22.83
C ILE A 292 -34.57 3.85 -23.73
N SER A 293 -35.09 4.90 -24.37
CA SER A 293 -36.23 4.86 -25.27
C SER A 293 -35.97 5.70 -26.51
N VAL A 294 -36.42 5.24 -27.67
CA VAL A 294 -36.35 5.97 -28.93
C VAL A 294 -37.69 5.90 -29.64
N VAL A 295 -38.21 7.07 -30.03
CA VAL A 295 -39.43 7.20 -30.83
C VAL A 295 -39.09 7.98 -32.09
N ALA A 296 -39.03 7.28 -33.23
CA ALA A 296 -38.78 7.89 -34.54
C ALA A 296 -40.11 8.28 -35.22
N THR A 297 -40.20 9.51 -35.71
CA THR A 297 -41.37 10.03 -36.46
C THR A 297 -40.88 10.86 -37.65
N GLY A 298 -41.21 10.47 -38.88
CA GLY A 298 -40.67 11.13 -40.08
C GLY A 298 -39.14 11.25 -40.07
N THR A 299 -38.64 12.47 -40.28
CA THR A 299 -37.21 12.81 -40.28
C THR A 299 -36.67 13.19 -38.90
N ILE A 300 -37.40 12.89 -37.82
CA ILE A 300 -37.00 13.14 -36.44
C ILE A 300 -36.99 11.86 -35.60
N ALA A 301 -36.16 11.84 -34.55
CA ALA A 301 -36.22 10.82 -33.52
C ALA A 301 -36.06 11.45 -32.14
N SER A 302 -37.01 11.19 -31.25
CA SER A 302 -36.93 11.57 -29.84
C SER A 302 -36.27 10.43 -29.07
N VAL A 303 -35.10 10.69 -28.51
CA VAL A 303 -34.33 9.75 -27.70
C VAL A 303 -34.37 10.22 -26.26
N SER A 304 -34.72 9.33 -25.33
CA SER A 304 -34.70 9.63 -23.91
C SER A 304 -34.07 8.52 -23.08
N TRP A 305 -33.49 8.89 -21.94
CA TRP A 305 -32.97 7.97 -20.94
C TRP A 305 -32.97 8.64 -19.56
N THR A 306 -32.77 7.83 -18.52
CA THR A 306 -32.61 8.31 -17.15
C THR A 306 -31.26 7.90 -16.57
N THR A 307 -30.82 8.64 -15.57
CA THR A 307 -29.65 8.33 -14.73
C THR A 307 -30.06 8.21 -13.27
N ASN A 308 -29.33 7.40 -12.50
CA ASN A 308 -29.53 7.26 -11.05
C ASN A 308 -29.18 8.54 -10.26
N GLU A 309 -28.48 9.49 -10.88
CA GLU A 309 -28.07 10.76 -10.30
C GLU A 309 -28.03 11.87 -11.35
N ALA A 310 -27.94 13.13 -10.92
CA ALA A 310 -27.98 14.27 -11.83
C ALA A 310 -26.70 14.32 -12.68
N ALA A 311 -26.86 14.19 -13.98
CA ALA A 311 -25.77 14.17 -14.94
C ALA A 311 -26.06 15.09 -16.13
N THR A 312 -25.05 15.43 -16.92
CA THR A 312 -25.21 16.00 -18.25
C THR A 312 -25.68 14.91 -19.21
N GLY A 313 -26.14 15.31 -20.40
CA GLY A 313 -26.56 14.38 -21.44
C GLY A 313 -25.86 14.66 -22.75
N LYS A 314 -25.41 13.61 -23.44
CA LYS A 314 -24.87 13.68 -24.79
C LYS A 314 -25.26 12.44 -25.57
N ILE A 315 -25.72 12.64 -26.80
CA ILE A 315 -26.01 11.57 -27.75
C ILE A 315 -25.12 11.76 -28.99
N SER A 316 -24.39 10.71 -29.36
CA SER A 316 -23.63 10.64 -30.62
C SER A 316 -24.32 9.64 -31.54
N PHE A 317 -24.56 9.99 -32.80
CA PHE A 317 -25.33 9.16 -33.73
C PHE A 317 -24.83 9.27 -35.17
N GLY A 318 -25.03 8.20 -35.95
CA GLY A 318 -24.56 8.10 -37.33
C GLY A 318 -25.07 6.84 -38.02
N THR A 319 -24.77 6.70 -39.31
CA THR A 319 -25.19 5.54 -40.13
C THR A 319 -24.12 4.46 -40.24
N ILE A 320 -22.94 4.69 -39.65
CA ILE A 320 -21.80 3.77 -39.66
C ILE A 320 -21.55 3.29 -38.23
N SER A 321 -21.44 1.96 -38.06
CA SER A 321 -20.99 1.31 -36.82
C SER A 321 -19.53 0.83 -37.01
N PRO A 322 -18.66 0.96 -35.99
CA PRO A 322 -18.92 1.60 -34.69
C PRO A 322 -18.97 3.13 -34.79
N ILE A 323 -19.77 3.73 -33.92
CA ILE A 323 -19.81 5.17 -33.69
C ILE A 323 -18.49 5.60 -33.05
N THR A 324 -17.86 6.58 -33.68
CA THR A 324 -16.64 7.25 -33.24
C THR A 324 -16.82 8.74 -33.43
N GLY A 325 -16.03 9.57 -32.73
CA GLY A 325 -16.11 11.03 -32.89
C GLY A 325 -15.90 11.54 -34.32
N ALA A 326 -15.33 10.74 -35.23
CA ALA A 326 -15.06 11.12 -36.62
C ALA A 326 -16.21 10.80 -37.60
N ASN A 327 -17.11 9.87 -37.27
CA ASN A 327 -18.17 9.37 -38.17
C ASN A 327 -19.58 9.56 -37.58
N SER A 328 -19.73 10.45 -36.60
CA SER A 328 -21.00 10.71 -35.92
C SER A 328 -21.28 12.20 -35.77
N ASN A 329 -22.56 12.56 -35.81
CA ASN A 329 -23.06 13.83 -35.29
C ASN A 329 -23.35 13.67 -33.79
N TYR A 330 -23.36 14.78 -33.05
CA TYR A 330 -23.75 14.73 -31.64
C TYR A 330 -24.62 15.92 -31.24
N LEU A 331 -25.44 15.69 -30.22
CA LEU A 331 -26.12 16.73 -29.44
C LEU A 331 -25.73 16.55 -27.98
N ALA A 332 -25.52 17.66 -27.26
CA ALA A 332 -25.16 17.64 -25.86
C ALA A 332 -25.85 18.78 -25.08
N THR A 333 -26.05 18.57 -23.79
CA THR A 333 -26.47 19.59 -22.83
C THR A 333 -25.65 19.46 -21.56
N ASP A 334 -25.15 20.59 -21.06
CA ASP A 334 -24.43 20.66 -19.78
C ASP A 334 -25.38 20.79 -18.58
N THR A 335 -26.70 20.78 -18.82
CA THR A 335 -27.70 20.86 -17.74
C THR A 335 -27.75 19.54 -17.00
N LEU A 336 -27.48 19.58 -15.69
CA LEU A 336 -27.58 18.43 -14.81
C LEU A 336 -29.06 18.04 -14.61
N SER A 337 -29.42 16.83 -15.00
CA SER A 337 -30.76 16.25 -14.87
C SER A 337 -30.66 14.75 -14.65
N THR A 338 -31.71 14.13 -14.13
CA THR A 338 -31.85 12.65 -14.09
C THR A 338 -32.67 12.11 -15.25
N LEU A 339 -33.29 13.00 -16.03
CA LEU A 339 -34.04 12.70 -17.24
C LEU A 339 -33.45 13.49 -18.40
N HIS A 340 -33.05 12.79 -19.45
CA HIS A 340 -32.48 13.37 -20.65
C HIS A 340 -33.39 13.07 -21.83
N THR A 341 -33.65 14.10 -22.64
CA THR A 341 -34.44 13.99 -23.87
C THR A 341 -33.77 14.80 -24.95
N PHE A 342 -33.51 14.16 -26.09
CA PHE A 342 -32.91 14.77 -27.27
C PHE A 342 -33.79 14.52 -28.49
N GLU A 343 -33.94 15.54 -29.32
CA GLU A 343 -34.59 15.42 -30.61
C GLU A 343 -33.53 15.42 -31.71
N LEU A 344 -33.33 14.28 -32.35
CA LEU A 344 -32.51 14.14 -33.54
C LEU A 344 -33.33 14.62 -34.73
N THR A 345 -32.80 15.53 -35.54
CA THR A 345 -33.49 16.09 -36.72
C THR A 345 -32.69 15.87 -37.99
N GLY A 346 -33.35 15.99 -39.15
CA GLY A 346 -32.69 15.83 -40.46
C GLY A 346 -32.30 14.39 -40.78
N LEU A 347 -33.00 13.41 -40.21
CA LEU A 347 -32.75 11.99 -40.49
C LEU A 347 -33.28 11.61 -41.88
N ALA A 348 -32.52 10.83 -42.63
CA ALA A 348 -33.01 10.20 -43.85
C ALA A 348 -34.08 9.16 -43.48
N THR A 349 -35.17 9.07 -44.25
CA THR A 349 -36.26 8.12 -43.97
C THR A 349 -35.83 6.67 -44.23
N GLY A 350 -36.47 5.71 -43.57
CA GLY A 350 -36.19 4.27 -43.71
C GLY A 350 -34.72 3.86 -43.48
N THR A 351 -33.96 4.65 -42.72
CA THR A 351 -32.51 4.50 -42.56
C THR A 351 -32.18 4.03 -41.14
N LYS A 352 -31.25 3.06 -41.05
CA LYS A 352 -30.73 2.58 -39.77
C LYS A 352 -29.68 3.54 -39.22
N TYR A 353 -29.88 3.99 -37.99
CA TYR A 353 -28.94 4.82 -37.24
C TYR A 353 -28.41 4.06 -36.02
N TYR A 354 -27.11 4.19 -35.79
CA TYR A 354 -26.42 3.75 -34.57
C TYR A 354 -26.23 4.95 -33.65
N TYR A 355 -26.30 4.74 -32.34
CA TYR A 355 -26.09 5.80 -31.36
C TYR A 355 -25.44 5.32 -30.06
N LEU A 356 -24.73 6.25 -29.41
CA LEU A 356 -24.13 6.11 -28.08
C LEU A 356 -24.62 7.25 -27.20
N LEU A 357 -24.92 6.92 -25.95
CA LEU A 357 -25.28 7.88 -24.91
C LEU A 357 -24.10 8.06 -23.98
N GLU A 358 -23.85 9.30 -23.58
CA GLU A 358 -22.84 9.67 -22.60
C GLU A 358 -23.50 10.59 -21.56
N SER A 359 -23.29 10.28 -20.28
CA SER A 359 -23.76 11.10 -19.17
C SER A 359 -22.61 11.33 -18.20
N LYS A 360 -22.43 12.59 -17.79
CA LYS A 360 -21.36 13.00 -16.88
C LYS A 360 -21.94 13.70 -15.65
N ASP A 361 -21.66 13.21 -14.45
CA ASP A 361 -22.17 13.82 -13.22
C ASP A 361 -21.48 15.17 -12.88
N ALA A 362 -21.87 15.76 -11.74
CA ALA A 362 -21.28 17.01 -11.24
C ALA A 362 -19.81 16.86 -10.80
N ALA A 363 -19.37 15.65 -10.46
CA ALA A 363 -18.00 15.32 -10.08
C ALA A 363 -17.10 14.96 -11.27
N ASN A 364 -17.65 14.98 -12.50
CA ASN A 364 -17.03 14.60 -13.76
C ASN A 364 -16.81 13.10 -13.98
N ASN A 365 -17.50 12.21 -13.27
CA ASN A 365 -17.51 10.78 -13.64
C ASN A 365 -18.42 10.56 -14.85
N ILE A 366 -17.92 9.80 -15.83
CA ILE A 366 -18.56 9.62 -17.14
C ILE A 366 -19.04 8.18 -17.28
N ALA A 367 -20.30 8.01 -17.67
CA ALA A 367 -20.85 6.75 -18.12
C ALA A 367 -21.21 6.81 -19.60
N THR A 368 -20.99 5.69 -20.29
CA THR A 368 -21.33 5.52 -21.70
C THR A 368 -22.20 4.28 -21.86
N SER A 369 -23.26 4.36 -22.66
CA SER A 369 -24.08 3.19 -22.98
C SER A 369 -23.35 2.21 -23.90
N ALA A 370 -23.87 0.99 -24.04
CA ALA A 370 -23.55 0.18 -25.20
C ALA A 370 -24.02 0.90 -26.49
N GLU A 371 -23.43 0.55 -27.63
CA GLU A 371 -23.92 1.01 -28.93
C GLU A 371 -25.29 0.39 -29.20
N LEU A 372 -26.26 1.25 -29.50
CA LEU A 372 -27.64 0.89 -29.81
C LEU A 372 -27.98 1.36 -31.22
N PHE A 373 -29.12 0.91 -31.74
CA PHE A 373 -29.60 1.34 -33.05
C PHE A 373 -31.11 1.52 -33.08
N PHE A 374 -31.57 2.36 -34.00
CA PHE A 374 -32.98 2.50 -34.36
C PHE A 374 -33.12 2.69 -35.88
N ASN A 375 -34.33 2.49 -36.41
CA ASN A 375 -34.65 2.85 -37.78
C ASN A 375 -35.49 4.13 -37.76
N SER A 376 -35.17 5.10 -38.62
CA SER A 376 -36.05 6.25 -38.85
C SER A 376 -37.37 5.79 -39.48
N ALA A 377 -38.41 6.62 -39.36
CA ALA A 377 -39.69 6.32 -40.00
C ALA A 377 -39.55 6.32 -41.53
N GLU A 378 -40.41 5.55 -42.20
CA GLU A 378 -40.48 5.48 -43.67
C GLU A 378 -41.03 6.76 -44.30
#